data_AF-A0A2E0L0D2-F1
#
_entry.id   AF-A0A2E0L0D2-F1
#
_cell.length_a   1.000
_cell.length_b   1.000
_cell.length_c   1.000
_cell.angle_alpha   90.00
_cell.angle_beta   90.00
_cell.angle_gamma   90.00
#
_symmetry.space_group_name_H-M   'P 1'
#
loop_
_entity.id
_entity.type
_entity.pdbx_description
1 polymer ?
#
loop_
_entity_poly.entity_id
_entity_poly.type
_entity_poly.pdbx_seq_one_letter_code
_entity_poly.pdbx_strand_id
1 'polypeptide(L)'
;MFNPLFHTGDDYYDIEVAIRNGHAAYARERLRELIADTTDAEVWYLAALVALNPQEHIHLLEKALALNPNHDRALRALELAEQNNATVSFSDASLLARLRHLFQRDMV
;
A
#
# COMPACT_ATOMS: atom_id res chain seq x y z
N MET A 1 35.36 8.91 -11.98
CA MET A 1 34.33 9.87 -12.43
C MET A 1 33.12 9.06 -12.82
N PHE A 2 32.18 8.88 -11.90
CA PHE A 2 30.95 8.11 -12.13
C PHE A 2 29.98 9.04 -12.88
N ASN A 3 29.41 8.57 -14.00
CA ASN A 3 28.56 9.35 -14.89
C ASN A 3 27.10 8.93 -14.64
N PRO A 4 26.25 9.71 -13.92
CA PRO A 4 24.96 9.22 -13.43
C PRO A 4 23.82 9.63 -14.36
N LEU A 5 23.82 9.16 -15.61
CA LEU A 5 22.81 9.57 -16.60
C LEU A 5 21.97 8.45 -17.22
N PHE A 6 22.06 7.20 -16.74
CA PHE A 6 21.29 6.09 -17.35
C PHE A 6 20.87 4.97 -16.36
N HIS A 7 20.30 5.26 -15.19
CA HIS A 7 19.78 4.17 -14.29
C HIS A 7 18.27 4.22 -14.03
N THR A 8 17.58 5.30 -14.39
CA THR A 8 16.17 5.48 -13.99
C THR A 8 15.18 4.55 -14.69
N GLY A 9 15.51 3.98 -15.85
CA GLY A 9 14.64 3.04 -16.57
C GLY A 9 14.75 1.59 -16.07
N ASP A 10 15.97 1.15 -15.79
CA ASP A 10 16.25 -0.24 -15.41
C ASP A 10 15.89 -0.51 -13.94
N ASP A 11 16.11 0.48 -13.06
CA ASP A 11 15.83 0.33 -11.62
C ASP A 11 14.34 0.09 -11.34
N TYR A 12 13.43 0.80 -12.03
CA TYR A 12 11.99 0.59 -11.90
C TYR A 12 11.55 -0.76 -12.45
N TYR A 13 12.10 -1.16 -13.59
CA TYR A 13 11.78 -2.44 -14.21
C TYR A 13 12.20 -3.62 -13.31
N ASP A 14 13.40 -3.57 -12.74
CA ASP A 14 13.89 -4.61 -11.84
C ASP A 14 13.05 -4.71 -10.56
N ILE A 15 12.62 -3.57 -10.01
CA ILE A 15 11.71 -3.55 -8.87
C ILE A 15 10.35 -4.14 -9.23
N GLU A 16 9.73 -3.73 -10.34
CA GLU A 16 8.45 -4.27 -10.78
C GLU A 16 8.51 -5.79 -11.01
N VAL A 17 9.59 -6.27 -11.61
CA VAL A 17 9.85 -7.71 -11.82
C VAL A 17 10.01 -8.42 -10.47
N ALA A 18 10.75 -7.84 -9.52
CA ALA A 18 10.91 -8.40 -8.19
C ALA A 18 9.56 -8.49 -7.44
N ILE A 19 8.72 -7.46 -7.52
CA ILE A 19 7.37 -7.46 -6.93
C ILE A 19 6.53 -8.58 -7.54
N ARG A 20 6.49 -8.68 -8.88
CA ARG A 20 5.74 -9.72 -9.59
C ARG A 20 6.20 -11.14 -9.25
N ASN A 21 7.48 -11.33 -8.99
CA ASN A 21 8.06 -12.62 -8.64
C ASN A 21 8.01 -12.92 -7.12
N GLY A 22 7.39 -12.05 -6.31
CA GLY A 22 7.26 -12.24 -4.86
C GLY A 22 8.51 -11.88 -4.05
N HIS A 23 9.52 -11.27 -4.66
CA HIS A 23 10.75 -10.82 -4.01
C HIS A 23 10.57 -9.47 -3.30
N ALA A 24 9.54 -9.34 -2.46
CA ALA A 24 9.16 -8.09 -1.81
C ALA A 24 10.23 -7.53 -0.84
N ALA A 25 11.09 -8.39 -0.27
CA ALA A 25 12.19 -7.93 0.57
C ALA A 25 13.25 -7.15 -0.24
N TYR A 26 13.66 -7.70 -1.38
CA TYR A 26 14.59 -7.05 -2.30
C TYR A 26 14.00 -5.75 -2.87
N ALA A 27 12.74 -5.79 -3.30
CA ALA A 27 12.05 -4.60 -3.81
C ALA A 27 12.02 -3.47 -2.76
N ARG A 28 11.72 -3.77 -1.50
CA ARG A 28 11.73 -2.77 -0.40
C ARG A 28 13.10 -2.15 -0.16
N GLU A 29 14.17 -2.94 -0.23
CA GLU A 29 15.53 -2.44 -0.05
C GLU A 29 15.88 -1.43 -1.15
N ARG A 30 15.66 -1.80 -2.42
CA ARG A 30 15.89 -0.91 -3.56
C ARG A 30 15.01 0.33 -3.54
N LEU A 31 13.74 0.19 -3.19
CA LEU A 31 12.80 1.31 -3.07
C LEU A 31 13.20 2.29 -1.96
N ARG A 32 13.76 1.81 -0.84
CA ARG A 32 14.24 2.70 0.22
C ARG A 32 15.39 3.60 -0.26
N GLU A 33 16.29 3.06 -1.07
CA GLU A 33 17.38 3.83 -1.66
C GLU A 33 16.84 4.87 -2.65
N LEU A 34 15.91 4.47 -3.53
CA LEU A 34 15.28 5.39 -4.49
C LEU A 34 14.51 6.52 -3.83
N ILE A 35 13.71 6.24 -2.80
CA ILE A 35 12.90 7.24 -2.09
C ILE A 35 13.76 8.37 -1.50
N ALA A 36 14.99 8.08 -1.09
CA ALA A 36 15.89 9.10 -0.55
C ALA A 36 16.30 10.14 -1.60
N ASP A 37 16.38 9.72 -2.87
CA ASP A 37 16.96 10.49 -3.97
C ASP A 37 15.92 10.97 -5.00
N THR A 38 14.65 10.56 -4.88
CA THR A 38 13.60 10.86 -5.86
C THR A 38 12.32 11.44 -5.25
N THR A 39 11.64 12.27 -6.04
CA THR A 39 10.30 12.80 -5.77
C THR A 39 9.27 12.28 -6.79
N ASP A 40 9.48 11.06 -7.27
CA ASP A 40 8.64 10.43 -8.28
C ASP A 40 7.49 9.64 -7.63
N ALA A 41 6.26 9.98 -8.00
CA ALA A 41 5.05 9.30 -7.54
C ALA A 41 5.05 7.80 -7.82
N GLU A 42 5.70 7.35 -8.89
CA GLU A 42 5.77 5.93 -9.25
C GLU A 42 6.53 5.12 -8.18
N VAL A 43 7.61 5.66 -7.61
CA VAL A 43 8.38 4.99 -6.56
C VAL A 43 7.53 4.78 -5.31
N TRP A 44 6.76 5.80 -4.93
CA TRP A 44 5.84 5.73 -3.78
C TRP A 44 4.73 4.73 -4.02
N TYR A 45 4.21 4.65 -5.24
CA TYR A 45 3.24 3.62 -5.64
C TYR A 45 3.84 2.21 -5.54
N LEU A 46 5.03 1.98 -6.09
CA LEU A 46 5.71 0.68 -6.00
C LEU A 46 6.03 0.29 -4.55
N ALA A 47 6.37 1.25 -3.69
CA ALA A 47 6.53 1.03 -2.25
C ALA A 47 5.23 0.58 -1.57
N ALA A 48 4.08 1.13 -1.96
CA ALA A 48 2.80 0.68 -1.44
C ALA A 48 2.54 -0.80 -1.75
N LEU A 49 2.92 -1.28 -2.94
CA LEU A 49 2.72 -2.68 -3.35
C LEU A 49 3.47 -3.70 -2.47
N VAL A 50 4.52 -3.28 -1.78
CA VAL A 50 5.34 -4.13 -0.90
C VAL A 50 5.21 -3.75 0.58
N ALA A 51 4.22 -2.92 0.92
CA ALA A 51 3.94 -2.53 2.30
C ALA A 51 3.63 -3.76 3.18
N LEU A 52 4.05 -3.72 4.45
CA LEU A 52 3.88 -4.84 5.37
C LEU A 52 2.51 -4.89 6.02
N ASN A 53 1.79 -3.77 6.00
CA ASN A 53 0.47 -3.68 6.62
C ASN A 53 -0.45 -2.72 5.84
N PRO A 54 -1.78 -2.86 5.99
CA PRO A 54 -2.76 -2.06 5.24
C PRO A 54 -2.66 -0.55 5.49
N GLN A 55 -2.26 -0.13 6.69
CA GLN A 55 -2.14 1.29 7.05
C GLN A 55 -0.95 1.93 6.32
N GLU A 56 0.19 1.24 6.29
CA GLU A 56 1.39 1.63 5.55
C GLU A 56 1.10 1.67 4.04
N HIS A 57 0.36 0.69 3.52
CA HIS A 57 -0.07 0.66 2.12
C HIS A 57 -0.84 1.94 1.74
N ILE A 58 -1.87 2.30 2.51
CA ILE A 58 -2.66 3.52 2.29
C ILE A 58 -1.78 4.77 2.39
N HIS A 59 -0.96 4.87 3.43
CA HIS A 59 -0.09 6.04 3.64
C HIS A 59 0.89 6.26 2.48
N LEU A 60 1.43 5.19 1.89
CA LEU A 60 2.33 5.27 0.74
C LEU A 60 1.59 5.69 -0.54
N LEU A 61 0.36 5.22 -0.74
CA LEU A 61 -0.49 5.67 -1.85
C LEU A 61 -0.86 7.14 -1.74
N GLU A 62 -1.20 7.63 -0.54
CA GLU A 62 -1.46 9.05 -0.30
C GLU A 62 -0.25 9.91 -0.67
N LYS A 63 0.97 9.46 -0.34
CA LYS A 63 2.19 10.15 -0.75
C LYS A 63 2.39 10.16 -2.26
N ALA A 64 2.12 9.05 -2.94
CA ALA A 64 2.18 9.00 -4.40
C ALA A 64 1.21 10.01 -5.04
N LEU A 65 -0.01 10.10 -4.52
CA LEU A 65 -1.05 11.02 -5.02
C LEU A 65 -0.78 12.48 -4.65
N ALA A 66 -0.13 12.75 -3.52
CA ALA A 66 0.31 14.10 -3.16
C ALA A 66 1.34 14.64 -4.17
N LEU A 67 2.15 13.76 -4.76
CA LEU A 67 3.13 14.11 -5.80
C LEU A 67 2.51 14.15 -7.20
N ASN A 68 1.64 13.19 -7.52
CA ASN A 68 0.91 13.14 -8.77
C ASN A 68 -0.57 12.78 -8.51
N PRO A 69 -1.47 13.78 -8.42
CA PRO A 69 -2.90 13.55 -8.19
C PRO A 69 -3.59 12.74 -9.30
N ASN A 70 -3.01 12.70 -10.50
CA ASN A 70 -3.54 11.98 -11.65
C ASN A 70 -2.88 10.60 -11.84
N HIS A 71 -2.28 10.03 -10.78
CA HIS A 71 -1.69 8.70 -10.85
C HIS A 71 -2.78 7.63 -10.80
N ASP A 72 -3.24 7.21 -11.99
CA ASP A 72 -4.36 6.29 -12.18
C ASP A 72 -4.23 4.97 -11.40
N ARG A 73 -3.01 4.43 -11.29
CA ARG A 73 -2.80 3.15 -10.58
C ARG A 73 -2.90 3.37 -9.06
N ALA A 74 -2.32 4.46 -8.55
CA ALA A 74 -2.39 4.79 -7.13
C ALA A 74 -3.82 5.13 -6.69
N LEU A 75 -4.59 5.87 -7.51
CA LEU A 75 -6.01 6.18 -7.24
C LEU A 75 -6.84 4.90 -7.08
N ARG A 76 -6.75 3.98 -8.05
CA ARG A 76 -7.48 2.71 -8.00
C ARG A 76 -7.07 1.83 -6.82
N ALA A 77 -5.78 1.81 -6.49
CA ALA A 77 -5.28 1.06 -5.35
C ALA A 77 -5.80 1.62 -4.02
N LEU A 78 -5.89 2.95 -3.89
CA LEU A 78 -6.38 3.61 -2.68
C LEU A 78 -7.86 3.35 -2.48
N GLU A 79 -8.67 3.50 -3.54
CA GLU A 79 -10.11 3.23 -3.51
C GLU A 79 -10.40 1.78 -3.05
N LEU A 80 -9.64 0.81 -3.57
CA LEU A 80 -9.76 -0.58 -3.17
C LEU A 80 -9.35 -0.82 -1.70
N ALA A 81 -8.29 -0.17 -1.24
CA ALA A 81 -7.82 -0.29 0.14
C ALA A 81 -8.85 0.28 1.15
N GLU A 82 -9.51 1.38 0.81
CA GLU A 82 -10.57 1.99 1.64
C GLU A 82 -11.82 1.11 1.72
N GLN A 83 -12.24 0.49 0.61
CA GLN A 83 -13.38 -0.44 0.60
C GLN A 83 -13.15 -1.66 1.51
N ASN A 84 -11.92 -2.18 1.54
CA ASN A 84 -11.54 -3.30 2.40
C ASN A 84 -11.53 -2.92 3.90
N ASN A 85 -11.15 -1.69 4.23
CA ASN A 85 -11.24 -1.21 5.62
C ASN A 85 -12.69 -0.97 6.07
N ALA A 86 -13.54 -0.45 5.19
CA ALA A 86 -14.95 -0.23 5.50
C ALA A 86 -15.69 -1.56 5.80
N THR A 87 -15.41 -2.61 5.03
CA THR A 87 -16.08 -3.91 5.17
C THR A 87 -15.75 -4.65 6.47
N VAL A 88 -14.55 -4.46 7.04
CA VAL A 88 -14.19 -5.01 8.35
C VAL A 88 -14.95 -4.29 9.47
N SER A 89 -15.10 -2.96 9.37
CA SER A 89 -15.75 -2.16 10.42
C SER A 89 -17.25 -2.42 10.58
N PHE A 90 -17.98 -2.84 9.53
CA PHE A 90 -19.42 -3.14 9.62
C PHE A 90 -19.72 -4.52 10.21
N SER A 91 -18.77 -5.46 10.10
CA SER A 91 -18.94 -6.83 10.59
C SER A 91 -18.83 -6.92 12.11
N ASP A 92 -17.95 -6.15 12.74
CA ASP A 92 -17.74 -6.20 14.20
C ASP A 92 -18.90 -5.58 15.01
N ALA A 93 -19.47 -4.46 14.56
CA ALA A 93 -20.55 -3.80 15.29
C ALA A 93 -21.82 -4.66 15.36
N SER A 94 -22.13 -5.37 14.27
CA SER A 94 -23.30 -6.25 14.18
C SER A 94 -23.07 -7.61 14.87
N LEU A 95 -21.84 -8.14 14.85
CA LEU A 95 -21.46 -9.33 15.62
C LEU A 95 -21.44 -9.06 17.13
N LEU A 96 -20.85 -7.96 17.57
CA LEU A 96 -20.83 -7.57 18.98
C LEU A 96 -22.24 -7.30 19.51
N ALA A 97 -23.10 -6.67 18.71
CA ALA A 97 -24.52 -6.48 19.05
C ALA A 97 -25.26 -7.83 19.18
N ARG A 98 -25.02 -8.77 18.25
CA ARG A 98 -25.59 -10.13 18.31
C ARG A 98 -25.07 -10.94 19.49
N LEU A 99 -23.78 -10.88 19.78
CA LEU A 99 -23.18 -11.56 20.94
C LEU A 99 -23.75 -11.01 22.24
N ARG A 100 -23.83 -9.68 22.41
CA ARG A 100 -24.50 -9.06 23.58
C ARG A 100 -25.93 -9.54 23.76
N HIS A 101 -26.70 -9.61 22.66
CA HIS A 101 -28.09 -10.05 22.72
C HIS A 101 -28.24 -11.53 23.10
N LEU A 102 -27.28 -12.39 22.73
CA LEU A 102 -27.28 -13.80 23.14
C LEU A 102 -26.97 -13.95 24.62
N PHE A 103 -25.96 -13.24 25.14
CA PHE A 103 -25.59 -13.30 26.56
C PHE A 103 -26.61 -12.64 27.51
N GLN A 104 -27.48 -11.75 27.01
CA GLN A 104 -28.55 -11.15 27.81
C GLN A 104 -29.80 -12.03 27.95
N ARG A 105 -29.90 -13.14 27.20
CA ARG A 105 -31.12 -13.96 27.11
C ARG A 105 -31.15 -15.17 28.05
N ASP A 106 -30.04 -15.48 28.73
CA ASP A 106 -29.89 -16.63 29.64
C ASP A 106 -29.96 -16.27 31.14
N MET A 107 -30.41 -15.05 31.48
CA MET A 107 -30.67 -14.63 32.88
C MET A 107 -32.12 -14.19 33.07
N VAL A 108 -33.07 -15.13 32.93
CA VAL A 108 -34.41 -15.06 33.55
C VAL A 108 -34.81 -16.46 33.98
#